data_AF-A0A653MV41-F1
#
_entry.id   AF-A0A653MV41-F1
#
_cell.length_a   1.000
_cell.length_b   1.000
_cell.length_c   1.000
_cell.angle_alpha   90.00
_cell.angle_beta   90.00
_cell.angle_gamma   90.00
#
_symmetry.space_group_name_H-M   'P 1'
#
loop_
_entity.id
_entity.type
_entity.pdbx_description
1 polymer ?
#
loop_
_entity_poly.entity_id
_entity_poly.type
_entity_poly.pdbx_seq_one_letter_code
_entity_poly.pdbx_strand_id
1 'polypeptide(L)'
;MDTIYRKFYRNCYFKTNGFIPSNPINKTLFPGDFFHIINGEMVILGNIFSGKIVDTKNVEFDHNIPLNPDSWKFSDGVTKPYAGRGTGQSIDGNFEFSKQILAFESSGSFLFYAHQPEAVKIKNWTDIQNELIIKLTQTYYSFRKLYLITETASTSDWTLAISGSKKGELEIAIETENFGLVDIFGHQNSRTIQSKDIEYYNRQNERNPSFFKAKKLTEQYEKLPVFINELIYQRSLIKQWGETFYTYDVTSNHDYDVALLNNAQISILDLLSGNQLNPNTALQYFKWADTCLDDVALFF
;
A
#
# COMPACT_ATOMS: atom_id res chain seq x y z
N MET A 1 -8.39 11.97 6.75
CA MET A 1 -7.28 11.05 6.43
C MET A 1 -6.43 11.01 7.69
N ASP A 2 -6.44 9.85 8.34
CA ASP A 2 -6.11 9.75 9.75
C ASP A 2 -4.59 9.69 9.94
N THR A 3 -4.01 10.86 10.24
CA THR A 3 -2.56 11.05 10.40
C THR A 3 -1.93 10.14 11.46
N ILE A 4 -2.75 9.47 12.28
CA ILE A 4 -2.35 8.54 13.33
C ILE A 4 -1.52 7.38 12.77
N TYR A 5 -1.85 6.85 11.59
CA TYR A 5 -1.15 5.70 11.00
C TYR A 5 0.13 6.07 10.24
N ARG A 6 0.32 7.35 9.90
CA ARG A 6 1.41 7.84 9.05
C ARG A 6 2.79 7.37 9.49
N LYS A 7 3.07 7.46 10.81
CA LYS A 7 4.36 7.08 11.39
C LYS A 7 4.62 5.59 11.22
N PHE A 8 3.61 4.76 11.46
CA PHE A 8 3.71 3.31 11.32
C PHE A 8 3.95 2.91 9.87
N TYR A 9 3.12 3.37 8.92
CA TYR A 9 3.26 3.03 7.50
C TYR A 9 4.63 3.43 6.93
N ARG A 10 5.09 4.64 7.24
CA ARG A 10 6.39 5.13 6.78
C ARG A 10 7.55 4.31 7.36
N ASN A 11 7.53 4.02 8.67
CA ASN A 11 8.56 3.20 9.29
C ASN A 11 8.53 1.76 8.80
N CYS A 12 7.34 1.17 8.60
CA CYS A 12 7.19 -0.16 8.04
C CYS A 12 7.88 -0.23 6.67
N TYR A 13 7.56 0.70 5.75
CA TYR A 13 8.18 0.75 4.43
C TYR A 13 9.72 0.81 4.50
N PHE A 14 10.29 1.67 5.35
CA PHE A 14 11.75 1.79 5.45
C PHE A 14 12.42 0.60 6.14
N LYS A 15 11.86 0.11 7.26
CA LYS A 15 12.49 -0.94 8.08
C LYS A 15 12.43 -2.31 7.41
N THR A 16 11.35 -2.59 6.70
CA THR A 16 11.10 -3.88 6.05
C THR A 16 11.60 -3.96 4.60
N ASN A 17 12.32 -2.93 4.11
CA ASN A 17 12.79 -2.85 2.73
C ASN A 17 11.64 -2.85 1.70
N GLY A 18 10.63 -2.01 1.96
CA GLY A 18 9.60 -1.65 1.01
C GLY A 18 8.23 -2.31 1.20
N PHE A 19 8.01 -3.12 2.24
CA PHE A 19 6.68 -3.67 2.51
C PHE A 19 5.73 -2.64 3.10
N ILE A 20 4.50 -2.68 2.61
CA ILE A 20 3.39 -1.82 3.01
C ILE A 20 2.35 -2.70 3.72
N PRO A 21 1.86 -2.32 4.92
CA PRO A 21 0.71 -2.99 5.54
C PRO A 21 -0.55 -2.81 4.69
N SER A 22 -1.43 -3.80 4.65
CA SER A 22 -2.75 -3.66 4.02
C SER A 22 -3.59 -2.57 4.71
N ASN A 23 -4.53 -1.96 3.98
CA ASN A 23 -5.54 -1.07 4.56
C ASN A 23 -6.93 -1.47 4.02
N PRO A 24 -7.89 -1.93 4.85
CA PRO A 24 -7.81 -2.12 6.30
C PRO A 24 -6.68 -3.08 6.70
N ILE A 25 -6.05 -2.79 7.85
CA ILE A 25 -4.95 -3.59 8.39
C ILE A 25 -5.41 -5.03 8.58
N ASN A 26 -4.52 -5.99 8.32
CA ASN A 26 -4.77 -7.44 8.42
C ASN A 26 -5.68 -8.02 7.32
N LYS A 27 -5.99 -7.25 6.28
CA LYS A 27 -6.58 -7.82 5.06
C LYS A 27 -5.58 -8.78 4.41
N THR A 28 -6.05 -9.99 4.09
CA THR A 28 -5.30 -11.02 3.37
C THR A 28 -5.10 -10.59 1.92
N LEU A 29 -3.86 -10.71 1.45
CA LEU A 29 -3.44 -10.33 0.10
C LEU A 29 -2.63 -11.46 -0.54
N PHE A 30 -2.73 -11.58 -1.85
CA PHE A 30 -1.99 -12.56 -2.62
C PHE A 30 -1.17 -11.89 -3.73
N PRO A 31 0.01 -12.44 -4.08
CA PRO A 31 0.69 -12.08 -5.31
C PRO A 31 -0.25 -12.26 -6.52
N GLY A 32 -0.29 -11.24 -7.38
CA GLY A 32 -1.20 -11.16 -8.51
C GLY A 32 -2.50 -10.44 -8.23
N ASP A 33 -2.81 -10.08 -6.99
CA ASP A 33 -3.96 -9.23 -6.70
C ASP A 33 -3.73 -7.83 -7.30
N PHE A 34 -4.72 -7.31 -8.01
CA PHE A 34 -4.72 -5.95 -8.52
C PHE A 34 -5.82 -5.10 -7.86
N PHE A 35 -5.50 -3.84 -7.58
CA PHE A 35 -6.30 -3.01 -6.69
C PHE A 35 -6.21 -1.52 -7.01
N HIS A 36 -7.17 -0.78 -6.48
CA HIS A 36 -7.14 0.68 -6.39
C HIS A 36 -7.03 1.13 -4.93
N ILE A 37 -6.51 2.33 -4.74
CA ILE A 37 -6.55 3.04 -3.46
C ILE A 37 -7.62 4.13 -3.59
N ILE A 38 -8.69 4.01 -2.82
CA ILE A 38 -9.82 4.94 -2.84
C ILE A 38 -10.03 5.43 -1.41
N ASN A 39 -9.94 6.74 -1.19
CA ASN A 39 -10.12 7.36 0.13
C ASN A 39 -9.26 6.78 1.27
N GLY A 40 -8.03 6.33 0.96
CA GLY A 40 -7.17 5.68 1.95
C GLY A 40 -7.24 4.17 1.97
N GLU A 41 -8.27 3.57 1.38
CA GLU A 41 -8.52 2.13 1.49
C GLU A 41 -8.13 1.36 0.22
N MET A 42 -7.65 0.14 0.43
CA MET A 42 -7.34 -0.80 -0.65
C MET A 42 -8.60 -1.54 -1.10
N VAL A 43 -9.04 -1.26 -2.32
CA VAL A 43 -10.13 -1.97 -3.00
C VAL A 43 -9.54 -2.97 -3.98
N ILE A 44 -9.56 -4.26 -3.60
CA ILE A 44 -9.14 -5.36 -4.47
C ILE A 44 -10.17 -5.51 -5.58
N LEU A 45 -9.70 -5.51 -6.83
CA LEU A 45 -10.54 -5.61 -8.02
C LEU A 45 -10.54 -7.02 -8.61
N GLY A 46 -9.49 -7.80 -8.34
CA GLY A 46 -9.36 -9.18 -8.78
C GLY A 46 -7.92 -9.66 -8.66
N ASN A 47 -7.66 -10.84 -9.23
CA ASN A 47 -6.32 -11.43 -9.31
C ASN A 47 -5.99 -11.77 -10.76
N ILE A 48 -4.71 -11.71 -11.16
CA ILE A 48 -4.26 -12.02 -12.53
C ILE A 48 -4.61 -13.44 -13.01
N PHE A 49 -4.93 -14.36 -12.11
CA PHE A 49 -5.39 -15.71 -12.47
C PHE A 49 -6.91 -15.76 -12.70
N SER A 50 -7.65 -14.79 -12.18
CA SER A 50 -9.08 -14.67 -12.43
C SER A 50 -9.33 -14.34 -13.91
N GLY A 51 -10.29 -15.02 -14.52
CA GLY A 51 -10.63 -14.78 -15.93
C GLY A 51 -9.53 -15.14 -16.93
N LYS A 52 -8.49 -15.89 -16.53
CA LYS A 52 -7.34 -16.28 -17.37
C LYS A 52 -6.62 -15.07 -17.98
N ILE A 53 -6.47 -13.98 -17.21
CA ILE A 53 -5.66 -12.82 -17.62
C ILE A 53 -4.23 -13.31 -17.86
N VAL A 54 -3.66 -14.09 -16.95
CA VAL A 54 -2.41 -14.83 -17.18
C VAL A 54 -2.65 -16.30 -16.89
N ASP A 55 -2.02 -17.19 -17.67
CA ASP A 55 -2.02 -18.61 -17.36
C ASP A 55 -1.17 -18.85 -16.12
N THR A 56 -1.73 -19.56 -15.13
CA THR A 56 -1.03 -20.01 -13.92
C THR A 56 0.29 -20.73 -14.21
N LYS A 57 0.41 -21.41 -15.36
CA LYS A 57 1.64 -22.11 -15.78
C LYS A 57 2.76 -21.16 -16.22
N ASN A 58 2.41 -19.94 -16.59
CA ASN A 58 3.36 -18.93 -17.04
C ASN A 58 3.89 -18.08 -15.89
N VAL A 59 3.45 -18.31 -14.64
CA VAL A 59 3.89 -17.55 -13.47
C VAL A 59 4.67 -18.45 -12.53
N GLU A 60 5.93 -18.09 -12.30
CA GLU A 60 6.79 -18.74 -11.31
C GLU A 60 6.79 -17.94 -10.02
N PHE A 61 6.69 -18.66 -8.89
CA PHE A 61 6.75 -18.07 -7.56
C PHE A 61 8.00 -18.55 -6.82
N ASP A 62 8.68 -17.60 -6.17
CA ASP A 62 9.61 -17.90 -5.10
C ASP A 62 8.82 -17.94 -3.79
N HIS A 63 8.78 -19.12 -3.16
CA HIS A 63 8.09 -19.36 -1.90
C HIS A 63 9.07 -19.39 -0.72
N ASN A 64 8.56 -19.13 0.49
CA ASN A 64 9.28 -19.27 1.76
C ASN A 64 10.59 -18.48 1.80
N ILE A 65 10.61 -17.27 1.22
CA ILE A 65 11.78 -16.40 1.26
C ILE A 65 11.91 -15.87 2.69
N PRO A 66 12.92 -16.27 3.48
CA PRO A 66 13.06 -15.78 4.84
C PRO A 66 13.41 -14.29 4.81
N LEU A 67 12.67 -13.49 5.58
CA LEU A 67 12.97 -12.07 5.77
C LEU A 67 13.73 -11.87 7.08
N ASN A 68 14.51 -10.79 7.18
CA ASN A 68 15.26 -10.46 8.40
C ASN A 68 14.29 -10.17 9.57
N PRO A 69 14.23 -10.98 10.64
CA PRO A 69 13.30 -10.75 11.74
C PRO A 69 13.54 -9.43 12.48
N ASP A 70 14.78 -8.93 12.52
CA ASP A 70 15.11 -7.68 13.21
C ASP A 70 14.55 -6.44 12.50
N SER A 71 14.35 -6.52 11.19
CA SER A 71 13.66 -5.49 10.40
C SER A 71 12.17 -5.39 10.69
N TRP A 72 11.60 -6.38 11.39
CA TRP A 72 10.17 -6.51 11.68
C TRP A 72 9.85 -6.26 13.17
N LYS A 73 10.76 -5.61 13.88
CA LYS A 73 10.61 -5.15 15.26
C LYS A 73 11.02 -3.70 15.36
N PHE A 74 10.06 -2.79 15.49
CA PHE A 74 10.35 -1.37 15.51
C PHE A 74 9.25 -0.58 16.23
N SER A 75 9.62 0.59 16.74
CA SER A 75 8.74 1.48 17.47
C SER A 75 9.11 2.94 17.24
N ASP A 76 8.18 3.84 17.52
CA ASP A 76 8.39 5.28 17.57
C ASP A 76 7.62 5.90 18.74
N GLY A 77 8.33 6.62 19.60
CA GLY A 77 7.77 7.34 20.75
C GLY A 77 7.08 6.45 21.78
N VAL A 78 7.71 5.34 22.16
CA VAL A 78 7.22 4.38 23.18
C VAL A 78 8.27 4.21 24.26
N THR A 79 7.82 4.33 25.51
CA THR A 79 8.63 4.04 26.70
C THR A 79 8.03 2.87 27.47
N LYS A 80 8.87 2.20 28.25
CA LYS A 80 8.50 1.05 29.09
C LYS A 80 8.67 1.44 30.56
N PRO A 81 7.76 2.28 31.12
CA PRO A 81 7.89 2.79 32.49
C PRO A 81 7.90 1.68 33.54
N TYR A 82 7.30 0.53 33.24
CA TYR A 82 7.30 -0.61 34.14
C TYR A 82 7.41 -1.92 33.37
N ALA A 83 8.30 -2.80 33.82
CA ALA A 83 8.37 -4.21 33.46
C ALA A 83 8.81 -4.96 34.72
N GLY A 84 7.94 -5.81 35.27
CA GLY A 84 8.22 -6.43 36.56
C GLY A 84 7.20 -7.50 36.95
N ARG A 85 7.42 -8.06 38.14
CA ARG A 85 6.56 -9.10 38.72
C ARG A 85 5.44 -8.47 39.52
N GLY A 86 4.24 -9.00 39.36
CA GLY A 86 3.08 -8.76 40.20
C GLY A 86 2.66 -10.05 40.90
N THR A 87 2.00 -9.89 42.05
CA THR A 87 1.35 -10.99 42.77
C THR A 87 -0.16 -10.76 42.77
N GLY A 88 -0.91 -11.77 42.39
CA GLY A 88 -2.37 -11.79 42.42
C GLY A 88 -2.87 -12.79 43.46
N GLN A 89 -4.04 -12.52 44.06
CA GLN A 89 -4.73 -13.46 44.95
C GLN A 89 -5.89 -14.12 44.19
N SER A 90 -5.87 -15.45 44.14
CA SER A 90 -6.98 -16.28 43.65
C SER A 90 -7.50 -17.18 44.78
N ILE A 91 -8.64 -17.84 44.54
CA ILE A 91 -9.29 -18.79 45.46
C ILE A 91 -8.33 -19.96 45.81
N ASP A 92 -7.40 -20.29 44.90
CA ASP A 92 -6.40 -21.37 45.06
C ASP A 92 -5.03 -20.89 45.57
N GLY A 93 -4.88 -19.62 45.97
CA GLY A 93 -3.63 -19.06 46.53
C GLY A 93 -3.07 -17.87 45.76
N ASN A 94 -1.87 -17.43 46.18
CA ASN A 94 -1.12 -16.36 45.50
C ASN A 94 -0.55 -16.89 44.19
N PHE A 95 -0.81 -16.21 43.07
CA PHE A 95 -0.16 -16.49 41.79
C PHE A 95 0.75 -15.32 41.41
N GLU A 96 1.90 -15.64 40.80
CA GLU A 96 2.82 -14.65 40.27
C GLU A 96 2.53 -14.42 38.79
N PHE A 97 2.54 -13.16 38.37
CA PHE A 97 2.39 -12.79 36.96
C PHE A 97 3.46 -11.75 36.60
N SER A 98 3.82 -11.68 35.31
CA SER A 98 4.69 -10.60 34.83
C SER A 98 3.81 -9.52 34.19
N LYS A 99 4.04 -8.26 34.55
CA LYS A 99 3.29 -7.09 34.06
C LYS A 99 4.24 -6.10 33.38
N GLN A 100 3.77 -5.51 32.29
CA GLN A 100 4.47 -4.47 31.56
C GLN A 100 3.49 -3.35 31.21
N ILE A 101 3.95 -2.12 31.42
CA ILE A 101 3.24 -0.90 31.05
C ILE A 101 4.02 -0.25 29.91
N LEU A 102 3.32 0.06 28.84
CA LEU A 102 3.81 0.79 27.68
C LEU A 102 3.17 2.18 27.68
N ALA A 103 3.99 3.22 27.69
CA ALA A 103 3.53 4.60 27.62
C ALA A 103 3.94 5.24 26.29
N PHE A 104 2.97 5.88 25.63
CA PHE A 104 3.14 6.46 24.30
C PHE A 104 3.26 7.98 24.40
N GLU A 105 4.32 8.53 23.81
CA GLU A 105 4.66 9.96 23.94
C GLU A 105 3.73 10.89 23.15
N SER A 106 3.15 10.38 22.05
CA SER A 106 2.36 11.19 21.12
C SER A 106 1.28 10.40 20.40
N SER A 107 0.29 11.10 19.87
CA SER A 107 -0.66 10.51 18.91
C SER A 107 0.11 9.99 17.68
N GLY A 108 -0.20 8.77 17.25
CA GLY A 108 0.52 8.04 16.21
C GLY A 108 1.84 7.41 16.65
N SER A 109 2.28 7.58 17.90
CA SER A 109 3.35 6.74 18.46
C SER A 109 2.91 5.28 18.45
N PHE A 110 3.83 4.37 18.16
CA PHE A 110 3.48 2.96 17.94
C PHE A 110 4.58 1.98 18.36
N LEU A 111 4.17 0.75 18.65
CA LEU A 111 5.04 -0.40 18.86
C LEU A 111 4.58 -1.54 17.95
N PHE A 112 5.48 -2.02 17.10
CA PHE A 112 5.23 -3.13 16.19
C PHE A 112 6.23 -4.25 16.43
N TYR A 113 5.71 -5.47 16.46
CA TYR A 113 6.49 -6.66 16.62
C TYR A 113 5.91 -7.78 15.76
N ALA A 114 6.75 -8.41 14.93
CA ALA A 114 6.40 -9.59 14.15
C ALA A 114 7.46 -10.69 14.29
N HIS A 115 7.00 -11.95 14.27
CA HIS A 115 7.85 -13.13 14.37
C HIS A 115 7.94 -13.88 13.03
N GLN A 116 9.14 -14.41 12.73
CA GLN A 116 9.42 -15.27 11.58
C GLN A 116 8.79 -14.78 10.26
N PRO A 117 9.13 -13.56 9.80
CA PRO A 117 8.59 -13.02 8.56
C PRO A 117 9.12 -13.81 7.35
N GLU A 118 8.22 -14.19 6.46
CA GLU A 118 8.54 -14.87 5.19
C GLU A 118 7.75 -14.25 4.05
N ALA A 119 8.36 -14.21 2.86
CA ALA A 119 7.76 -13.67 1.66
C ALA A 119 7.48 -14.74 0.59
N VAL A 120 6.47 -14.43 -0.23
CA VAL A 120 6.18 -15.09 -1.50
C VAL A 120 6.21 -14.03 -2.59
N LYS A 121 6.92 -14.30 -3.69
CA LYS A 121 7.19 -13.32 -4.74
C LYS A 121 6.99 -13.92 -6.13
N ILE A 122 6.45 -13.13 -7.06
CA ILE A 122 6.49 -13.46 -8.50
C ILE A 122 7.95 -13.35 -8.98
N LYS A 123 8.54 -14.47 -9.35
CA LYS A 123 9.94 -14.59 -9.75
C LYS A 123 10.17 -14.06 -11.16
N ASN A 124 9.32 -14.49 -12.10
CA ASN A 124 9.45 -14.20 -13.52
C ASN A 124 8.63 -12.98 -13.97
N TRP A 125 8.62 -11.93 -13.14
CA TRP A 125 7.86 -10.70 -13.39
C TRP A 125 8.13 -10.10 -14.79
N THR A 126 9.40 -10.09 -15.21
CA THR A 126 9.85 -9.53 -16.48
C THR A 126 9.15 -10.16 -17.69
N ASP A 127 8.78 -11.44 -17.58
CA ASP A 127 8.19 -12.21 -18.67
C ASP A 127 6.70 -11.89 -18.83
N ILE A 128 6.00 -11.62 -17.72
CA ILE A 128 4.54 -11.42 -17.71
C ILE A 128 4.11 -9.95 -17.76
N GLN A 129 5.01 -9.01 -17.45
CA GLN A 129 4.64 -7.59 -17.27
C GLN A 129 4.00 -6.94 -18.51
N ASN A 130 4.47 -7.28 -19.71
CA ASN A 130 3.96 -6.72 -20.97
C ASN A 130 2.58 -7.28 -21.32
N GLU A 131 2.40 -8.59 -21.13
CA GLU A 131 1.10 -9.24 -21.28
C GLU A 131 0.07 -8.61 -20.33
N LEU A 132 0.46 -8.36 -19.08
CA LEU A 132 -0.38 -7.69 -18.08
C LEU A 132 -0.78 -6.27 -18.50
N ILE A 133 0.14 -5.47 -19.06
CA ILE A 133 -0.19 -4.13 -19.58
C ILE A 133 -1.27 -4.25 -20.65
N ILE A 134 -1.06 -5.10 -21.65
CA ILE A 134 -1.99 -5.24 -22.78
C ILE A 134 -3.37 -5.68 -22.28
N LYS A 135 -3.40 -6.71 -21.43
CA LYS A 135 -4.65 -7.33 -21.00
C LYS A 135 -5.44 -6.49 -20.01
N LEU A 136 -4.78 -5.80 -19.08
CA LEU A 136 -5.43 -4.97 -18.07
C LEU A 136 -5.79 -3.56 -18.58
N THR A 137 -5.23 -3.12 -19.70
CA THR A 137 -5.53 -1.79 -20.27
C THR A 137 -6.33 -1.83 -21.56
N GLN A 138 -6.30 -2.92 -22.33
CA GLN A 138 -6.98 -3.03 -23.63
C GLN A 138 -7.91 -4.24 -23.76
N THR A 139 -7.46 -5.44 -23.36
CA THR A 139 -8.18 -6.68 -23.72
C THR A 139 -9.37 -6.96 -22.82
N TYR A 140 -9.17 -6.93 -21.50
CA TYR A 140 -10.22 -7.27 -20.53
C TYR A 140 -10.76 -6.05 -19.80
N TYR A 141 -9.90 -5.05 -19.59
CA TYR A 141 -10.23 -3.82 -18.87
C TYR A 141 -9.59 -2.62 -19.57
N SER A 142 -9.98 -1.42 -19.14
CA SER A 142 -9.44 -0.15 -19.63
C SER A 142 -8.78 0.66 -18.52
N PHE A 143 -8.05 -0.01 -17.62
CA PHE A 143 -7.42 0.67 -16.49
C PHE A 143 -6.34 1.65 -16.97
N ARG A 144 -6.29 2.81 -16.33
CA ARG A 144 -5.27 3.86 -16.55
C ARG A 144 -4.29 3.98 -15.38
N LYS A 145 -4.81 3.73 -14.19
CA LYS A 145 -4.07 3.66 -12.93
C LYS A 145 -4.45 2.36 -12.27
N LEU A 146 -3.46 1.56 -11.90
CA LEU A 146 -3.68 0.25 -11.29
C LEU A 146 -2.47 -0.12 -10.44
N TYR A 147 -2.69 -0.78 -9.32
CA TYR A 147 -1.62 -1.41 -8.54
C TYR A 147 -1.74 -2.93 -8.67
N LEU A 148 -0.61 -3.62 -8.71
CA LEU A 148 -0.53 -5.07 -8.78
C LEU A 148 0.48 -5.57 -7.75
N ILE A 149 0.05 -6.47 -6.87
CA ILE A 149 0.87 -7.04 -5.81
C ILE A 149 1.84 -8.06 -6.41
N THR A 150 3.14 -7.80 -6.29
CA THR A 150 4.18 -8.70 -6.83
C THR A 150 4.82 -9.55 -5.75
N GLU A 151 4.75 -9.11 -4.50
CA GLU A 151 5.36 -9.78 -3.34
C GLU A 151 4.46 -9.58 -2.13
N THR A 152 4.25 -10.63 -1.34
CA THR A 152 3.52 -10.57 -0.07
C THR A 152 4.40 -11.14 1.03
N ALA A 153 4.32 -10.55 2.22
CA ALA A 153 4.93 -11.07 3.42
C ALA A 153 3.88 -11.50 4.44
N SER A 154 4.17 -12.62 5.09
CA SER A 154 3.41 -13.21 6.18
C SER A 154 4.34 -13.45 7.36
N THR A 155 3.80 -13.42 8.58
CA THR A 155 4.55 -13.64 9.82
C THR A 155 3.85 -14.76 10.58
N SER A 156 4.54 -15.49 11.47
CA SER A 156 3.85 -16.51 12.30
C SER A 156 2.76 -15.86 13.16
N ASP A 157 3.11 -14.70 13.69
CA ASP A 157 2.27 -13.84 14.50
C ASP A 157 2.84 -12.41 14.43
N TRP A 158 1.99 -11.43 14.74
CA TRP A 158 2.40 -10.03 14.86
C TRP A 158 1.47 -9.25 15.77
N THR A 159 1.99 -8.20 16.39
CA THR A 159 1.25 -7.29 17.27
C THR A 159 1.58 -5.84 16.92
N LEU A 160 0.55 -5.01 16.87
CA LEU A 160 0.67 -3.57 16.66
C LEU A 160 -0.17 -2.83 17.69
N ALA A 161 0.43 -1.83 18.32
CA ALA A 161 -0.26 -0.84 19.14
C ALA A 161 0.05 0.56 18.60
N ILE A 162 -0.97 1.39 18.38
CA ILE A 162 -0.85 2.78 17.96
C ILE A 162 -1.66 3.66 18.90
N SER A 163 -1.02 4.66 19.47
CA SER A 163 -1.67 5.61 20.37
C SER A 163 -2.53 6.61 19.63
N GLY A 164 -3.75 6.85 20.13
CA GLY A 164 -4.61 7.94 19.67
C GLY A 164 -4.25 9.28 20.30
N SER A 165 -3.59 9.28 21.47
CA SER A 165 -3.29 10.51 22.23
C SER A 165 -1.85 10.56 22.80
N LYS A 166 -1.49 11.67 23.46
CA LYS A 166 -0.23 11.80 24.21
C LYS A 166 -0.24 11.10 25.57
N LYS A 167 -1.38 10.55 25.97
CA LYS A 167 -1.60 9.82 27.24
C LYS A 167 -1.91 8.35 26.98
N GLY A 168 -1.56 7.86 25.79
CA GLY A 168 -1.73 6.47 25.42
C GLY A 168 -0.97 5.57 26.38
N GLU A 169 -1.67 4.58 26.93
CA GLU A 169 -1.09 3.61 27.83
C GLU A 169 -1.67 2.23 27.54
N LEU A 170 -0.78 1.24 27.45
CA LEU A 170 -1.15 -0.16 27.28
C LEU A 170 -0.51 -0.97 28.41
N GLU A 171 -1.37 -1.60 29.21
CA GLU A 171 -0.96 -2.52 30.26
C GLU A 171 -1.20 -3.95 29.80
N ILE A 172 -0.14 -4.76 29.84
CA ILE A 172 -0.17 -6.17 29.47
C ILE A 172 0.42 -7.02 30.60
N ALA A 173 -0.08 -8.25 30.73
CA ALA A 173 0.47 -9.23 31.65
C ALA A 173 0.48 -10.65 31.07
N ILE A 174 1.33 -11.50 31.64
CA ILE A 174 1.39 -12.94 31.36
C ILE A 174 1.24 -13.71 32.68
N GLU A 175 0.49 -14.80 32.67
CA GLU A 175 0.24 -15.66 33.83
C GLU A 175 1.46 -16.54 34.20
N THR A 176 2.44 -16.65 33.32
CA THR A 176 3.68 -17.40 33.56
C THR A 176 4.79 -16.47 34.03
N GLU A 177 5.48 -16.85 35.11
CA GLU A 177 6.68 -16.15 35.59
C GLU A 177 7.75 -16.18 34.49
N ASN A 178 8.17 -15.01 34.01
CA ASN A 178 9.29 -14.91 33.09
C ASN A 178 10.50 -14.42 33.89
N PHE A 179 11.56 -15.23 33.93
CA PHE A 179 12.78 -14.92 34.68
C PHE A 179 13.62 -13.87 33.90
N GLY A 180 13.18 -12.60 33.92
CA GLY A 180 13.94 -11.46 33.39
C GLY A 180 13.10 -10.21 33.10
N LEU A 181 13.78 -9.08 32.81
CA LEU A 181 13.22 -7.84 32.23
C LEU A 181 12.80 -8.04 30.76
N VAL A 182 12.09 -9.13 30.48
CA VAL A 182 11.77 -9.55 29.11
C VAL A 182 10.53 -8.82 28.62
N ASP A 183 10.60 -8.28 27.40
CA ASP A 183 9.47 -7.67 26.70
C ASP A 183 8.36 -8.72 26.50
N ILE A 184 7.20 -8.53 27.13
CA ILE A 184 6.06 -9.43 27.01
C ILE A 184 5.09 -8.98 25.91
N PHE A 185 5.37 -7.86 25.25
CA PHE A 185 4.61 -7.39 24.09
C PHE A 185 4.71 -8.37 22.93
N GLY A 186 3.55 -8.84 22.44
CA GLY A 186 3.47 -9.83 21.37
C GLY A 186 3.71 -11.28 21.80
N HIS A 187 3.84 -11.55 23.11
CA HIS A 187 3.91 -12.93 23.60
C HIS A 187 2.54 -13.63 23.48
N GLN A 188 2.51 -14.91 23.11
CA GLN A 188 1.25 -15.66 22.86
C GLN A 188 0.33 -15.70 24.09
N ASN A 189 0.92 -15.81 25.28
CA ASN A 189 0.20 -15.86 26.56
C ASN A 189 -0.08 -14.47 27.18
N SER A 190 0.24 -13.38 26.47
CA SER A 190 -0.03 -12.03 26.96
C SER A 190 -1.54 -11.76 26.96
N ARG A 191 -2.00 -11.04 27.98
CA ARG A 191 -3.35 -10.52 28.10
C ARG A 191 -3.26 -9.02 28.32
N THR A 192 -4.12 -8.28 27.63
CA THR A 192 -4.29 -6.84 27.87
C THR A 192 -5.10 -6.65 29.14
N ILE A 193 -4.52 -5.97 30.13
CA ILE A 193 -5.22 -5.59 31.35
C ILE A 193 -5.95 -4.27 31.12
N GLN A 194 -5.26 -3.30 30.51
CA GLN A 194 -5.79 -1.96 30.29
C GLN A 194 -5.32 -1.41 28.95
N SER A 195 -6.22 -0.75 28.24
CA SER A 195 -5.94 0.02 27.04
C SER A 195 -6.56 1.41 27.21
N LYS A 196 -5.72 2.44 27.29
CA LYS A 196 -6.14 3.84 27.49
C LYS A 196 -5.63 4.68 26.32
N ASP A 197 -6.53 5.41 25.68
CA ASP A 197 -6.23 6.29 24.54
C ASP A 197 -5.42 5.62 23.42
N ILE A 198 -5.63 4.32 23.20
CA ILE A 198 -5.03 3.56 22.10
C ILE A 198 -6.04 3.55 20.93
N GLU A 199 -5.59 4.03 19.77
CA GLU A 199 -6.43 4.10 18.56
C GLU A 199 -6.55 2.71 17.93
N TYR A 200 -5.43 2.00 17.85
CA TYR A 200 -5.37 0.70 17.22
C TYR A 200 -4.56 -0.26 18.07
N TYR A 201 -5.15 -1.40 18.39
CA TYR A 201 -4.46 -2.53 18.99
C TYR A 201 -4.92 -3.82 18.33
N ASN A 202 -4.00 -4.53 17.69
CA ASN A 202 -4.28 -5.83 17.12
C ASN A 202 -3.17 -6.81 17.44
N ARG A 203 -3.56 -8.03 17.76
CA ARG A 203 -2.68 -9.18 17.87
C ARG A 203 -3.18 -10.25 16.92
N GLN A 204 -2.36 -10.57 15.93
CA GLN A 204 -2.61 -11.65 14.99
C GLN A 204 -1.76 -12.85 15.39
N ASN A 205 -2.43 -13.97 15.70
CA ASN A 205 -1.78 -15.22 16.11
C ASN A 205 -1.66 -16.24 14.96
N GLU A 206 -2.30 -15.98 13.83
CA GLU A 206 -2.28 -16.85 12.66
C GLU A 206 -1.51 -16.21 11.51
N ARG A 207 -0.82 -17.05 10.75
CA ARG A 207 -0.04 -16.61 9.60
C ARG A 207 -0.96 -16.11 8.49
N ASN A 208 -0.98 -14.80 8.31
CA ASN A 208 -1.80 -14.12 7.31
C ASN A 208 -0.93 -13.16 6.46
N PRO A 209 -0.89 -13.30 5.12
CA PRO A 209 -0.18 -12.38 4.25
C PRO A 209 -0.91 -11.02 4.22
N SER A 210 -0.44 -10.10 5.05
CA SER A 210 -1.06 -8.78 5.29
C SER A 210 -0.13 -7.61 4.96
N PHE A 211 1.09 -7.91 4.51
CA PHE A 211 2.07 -6.94 4.08
C PHE A 211 2.44 -7.22 2.63
N PHE A 212 2.62 -6.20 1.81
CA PHE A 212 2.81 -6.38 0.38
C PHE A 212 3.83 -5.39 -0.21
N LYS A 213 4.38 -5.76 -1.36
CA LYS A 213 4.98 -4.83 -2.32
C LYS A 213 4.19 -4.92 -3.61
N ALA A 214 3.97 -3.77 -4.22
CA ALA A 214 3.24 -3.70 -5.47
C ALA A 214 4.02 -2.92 -6.53
N LYS A 215 3.61 -3.12 -7.77
CA LYS A 215 3.96 -2.26 -8.88
C LYS A 215 2.73 -1.48 -9.30
N LYS A 216 2.92 -0.21 -9.58
CA LYS A 216 1.90 0.70 -10.10
C LYS A 216 2.05 0.88 -11.60
N LEU A 217 0.93 0.89 -12.29
CA LEU A 217 0.84 1.24 -13.69
C LEU A 217 1.02 2.76 -13.81
N THR A 218 2.00 3.18 -14.60
CA THR A 218 2.33 4.58 -14.83
C THR A 218 2.39 4.88 -16.32
N GLU A 219 2.09 6.12 -16.67
CA GLU A 219 2.20 6.61 -18.03
C GLU A 219 3.68 6.85 -18.41
N GLN A 220 4.06 6.47 -19.62
CA GLN A 220 5.38 6.75 -20.18
C GLN A 220 5.40 8.16 -20.78
N TYR A 221 6.25 9.02 -20.23
CA TYR A 221 6.35 10.43 -20.65
C TYR A 221 7.11 10.66 -21.96
N GLU A 222 7.78 9.64 -22.54
CA GLU A 222 8.70 9.88 -23.66
C GLU A 222 7.99 10.26 -24.98
N LYS A 223 6.78 9.75 -25.23
CA LYS A 223 5.97 10.14 -26.41
C LYS A 223 4.94 11.22 -26.11
N LEU A 224 4.87 11.65 -24.87
CA LEU A 224 3.85 12.57 -24.36
C LEU A 224 4.04 13.99 -24.92
N PRO A 225 5.26 14.55 -25.00
CA PRO A 225 5.49 15.83 -25.69
C PRO A 225 5.18 15.79 -27.19
N VAL A 226 5.48 14.67 -27.86
CA VAL A 226 5.20 14.51 -29.30
C VAL A 226 3.70 14.53 -29.56
N PHE A 227 2.93 13.82 -28.74
CA PHE A 227 1.48 13.79 -28.84
C PHE A 227 0.82 15.13 -28.47
N ILE A 228 1.29 15.80 -27.42
CA ILE A 228 0.83 17.16 -27.07
C ILE A 228 1.09 18.11 -28.24
N ASN A 229 2.29 18.07 -28.84
CA ASN A 229 2.61 18.89 -30.00
C ASN A 229 1.71 18.58 -31.20
N GLU A 230 1.36 17.32 -31.43
CA GLU A 230 0.42 16.93 -32.49
C GLU A 230 -0.99 17.46 -32.22
N LEU A 231 -1.49 17.39 -30.97
CA LEU A 231 -2.78 17.96 -30.60
C LEU A 231 -2.81 19.48 -30.72
N ILE A 232 -1.73 20.17 -30.30
CA ILE A 232 -1.59 21.62 -30.49
C ILE A 232 -1.61 21.96 -31.98
N TYR A 233 -0.90 21.18 -32.80
CA TYR A 233 -0.90 21.34 -34.26
C TYR A 233 -2.29 21.13 -34.87
N GLN A 234 -3.01 20.05 -34.49
CA GLN A 234 -4.39 19.82 -34.95
C GLN A 234 -5.33 20.96 -34.52
N ARG A 235 -5.12 21.54 -33.33
CA ARG A 235 -5.90 22.71 -32.88
C ARG A 235 -5.63 23.94 -33.73
N SER A 236 -4.42 24.12 -34.27
CA SER A 236 -4.13 25.18 -35.24
C SER A 236 -4.88 25.02 -36.56
N LEU A 237 -5.24 23.78 -36.94
CA LEU A 237 -6.08 23.49 -38.10
C LEU A 237 -7.57 23.79 -37.86
N ILE A 238 -8.01 24.02 -36.61
CA ILE A 238 -9.40 24.42 -36.31
C ILE A 238 -9.75 25.75 -37.00
N LYS A 239 -8.77 26.63 -37.17
CA LYS A 239 -8.93 27.87 -37.92
C LYS A 239 -9.45 27.63 -39.34
N GLN A 240 -8.96 26.59 -40.02
CA GLN A 240 -9.29 26.33 -41.42
C GLN A 240 -10.73 25.82 -41.63
N TRP A 241 -11.24 24.95 -40.75
CA TRP A 241 -12.62 24.48 -40.88
C TRP A 241 -13.61 25.41 -40.18
N GLY A 242 -13.22 26.09 -39.10
CA GLY A 242 -14.08 27.03 -38.39
C GLY A 242 -14.50 28.23 -39.27
N GLU A 243 -13.55 28.78 -40.04
CA GLU A 243 -13.81 29.86 -41.00
C GLU A 243 -14.74 29.43 -42.15
N THR A 244 -14.81 28.13 -42.47
CA THR A 244 -15.65 27.59 -43.56
C THR A 244 -16.98 26.99 -43.07
N PHE A 245 -17.08 26.67 -41.77
CA PHE A 245 -18.29 26.10 -41.17
C PHE A 245 -19.31 27.16 -40.75
N TYR A 246 -18.84 28.28 -40.19
CA TYR A 246 -19.73 29.38 -39.80
C TYR A 246 -20.00 30.31 -40.98
N THR A 247 -21.26 30.71 -41.14
CA THR A 247 -21.69 31.63 -42.21
C THR A 247 -21.40 33.11 -41.89
N TYR A 248 -20.81 33.39 -40.73
CA TYR A 248 -20.48 34.72 -40.25
C TYR A 248 -19.03 34.76 -39.76
N ASP A 249 -18.40 35.93 -39.83
CA ASP A 249 -17.01 36.11 -39.40
C ASP A 249 -16.88 35.88 -37.89
N VAL A 250 -16.25 34.77 -37.53
CA VAL A 250 -15.90 34.45 -36.14
C VAL A 250 -14.51 34.99 -35.86
N THR A 251 -14.41 36.08 -35.10
CA THR A 251 -13.11 36.54 -34.56
C THR A 251 -12.72 35.67 -33.37
N SER A 252 -11.91 34.64 -33.58
CA SER A 252 -11.36 33.81 -32.50
C SER A 252 -10.07 34.42 -31.94
N ASN A 253 -10.06 34.69 -30.62
CA ASN A 253 -8.89 35.20 -29.92
C ASN A 253 -8.05 34.02 -29.40
N HIS A 254 -7.23 33.43 -30.27
CA HIS A 254 -6.58 32.13 -30.04
C HIS A 254 -5.46 32.12 -28.99
N ASP A 255 -4.93 33.27 -28.60
CA ASP A 255 -3.84 33.35 -27.62
C ASP A 255 -4.27 32.88 -26.21
N TYR A 256 -5.58 32.91 -25.89
CA TYR A 256 -6.12 32.46 -24.60
C TYR A 256 -6.28 30.94 -24.49
N ASP A 257 -6.48 30.24 -25.61
CA ASP A 257 -6.87 28.81 -25.61
C ASP A 257 -5.69 27.84 -25.39
N VAL A 258 -4.46 28.25 -25.76
CA VAL A 258 -3.24 27.45 -25.60
C VAL A 258 -2.81 27.40 -24.13
N ALA A 259 -3.02 28.49 -23.38
CA ALA A 259 -2.69 28.56 -21.95
C ALA A 259 -3.55 27.62 -21.08
N LEU A 260 -4.80 27.35 -21.50
CA LEU A 260 -5.74 26.49 -20.78
C LEU A 260 -5.40 24.99 -20.86
N LEU A 261 -4.80 24.53 -21.97
CA LEU A 261 -4.38 23.13 -22.13
C LEU A 261 -3.22 22.76 -21.19
N ASN A 262 -2.28 23.67 -20.97
CA ASN A 262 -1.18 23.46 -20.03
C ASN A 262 -1.65 23.43 -18.55
N ASN A 263 -2.82 24.01 -18.26
CA ASN A 263 -3.41 24.04 -16.91
C ASN A 263 -4.45 22.93 -16.68
N ALA A 264 -4.93 22.28 -17.73
CA ALA A 264 -5.93 21.23 -17.61
C ALA A 264 -5.26 19.92 -17.15
N GLN A 265 -5.60 19.46 -15.94
CA GLN A 265 -5.22 18.14 -15.41
C GLN A 265 -5.96 16.98 -16.12
N ILE A 266 -6.11 17.06 -17.45
CA ILE A 266 -6.76 16.03 -18.25
C ILE A 266 -5.73 14.92 -18.50
N SER A 267 -6.07 13.66 -18.22
CA SER A 267 -5.21 12.54 -18.60
C SER A 267 -5.09 12.53 -20.11
N ILE A 268 -3.87 12.60 -20.61
CA ILE A 268 -3.58 12.68 -22.05
C ILE A 268 -4.05 11.40 -22.76
N LEU A 269 -4.17 10.29 -22.02
CA LEU A 269 -4.75 9.05 -22.53
C LEU A 269 -6.24 9.16 -22.84
N ASP A 270 -6.97 10.07 -22.17
CA ASP A 270 -8.38 10.34 -22.47
C ASP A 270 -8.54 11.16 -23.76
N LEU A 271 -7.45 11.78 -24.24
CA LEU A 271 -7.40 12.54 -25.49
C LEU A 271 -6.94 11.68 -26.68
N LEU A 272 -6.50 10.44 -26.46
CA LEU A 272 -6.14 9.53 -27.54
C LEU A 272 -7.38 9.16 -28.35
N SER A 273 -7.27 9.26 -29.68
CA SER A 273 -8.34 8.76 -30.55
C SER A 273 -8.51 7.24 -30.37
N GLY A 274 -9.74 6.73 -30.54
CA GLY A 274 -10.09 5.35 -30.19
C GLY A 274 -9.26 4.24 -30.84
N ASN A 275 -8.48 4.54 -31.88
CA ASN A 275 -7.58 3.58 -32.54
C ASN A 275 -6.09 3.73 -32.16
N GLN A 276 -5.69 4.84 -31.52
CA GLN A 276 -4.29 5.09 -31.16
C GLN A 276 -3.86 4.31 -29.92
N LEU A 277 -4.81 3.95 -29.07
CA LEU A 277 -4.58 3.08 -27.94
C LEU A 277 -5.17 1.71 -28.23
N ASN A 278 -4.29 0.77 -28.56
CA ASN A 278 -4.64 -0.60 -28.86
C ASN A 278 -3.56 -1.54 -28.29
N PRO A 279 -3.75 -2.87 -28.32
CA PRO A 279 -2.77 -3.82 -27.79
C PRO A 279 -1.33 -3.62 -28.31
N ASN A 280 -1.16 -3.17 -29.55
CA ASN A 280 0.16 -2.97 -30.15
C ASN A 280 0.84 -1.67 -29.69
N THR A 281 0.08 -0.69 -29.23
CA THR A 281 0.60 0.61 -28.78
C THR A 281 0.59 0.78 -27.27
N ALA A 282 -0.16 -0.04 -26.52
CA ALA A 282 -0.28 0.07 -25.06
C ALA A 282 1.07 0.06 -24.33
N LEU A 283 2.04 -0.75 -24.79
CA LEU A 283 3.39 -0.82 -24.22
C LEU A 283 4.20 0.47 -24.40
N GLN A 284 3.80 1.35 -25.33
CA GLN A 284 4.43 2.65 -25.56
C GLN A 284 3.89 3.73 -24.61
N TYR A 285 2.71 3.51 -24.02
CA TYR A 285 2.04 4.47 -23.15
C TYR A 285 2.12 4.09 -21.69
N PHE A 286 2.28 2.81 -21.37
CA PHE A 286 2.28 2.32 -20.00
C PHE A 286 3.57 1.61 -19.62
N LYS A 287 3.96 1.75 -18.36
CA LYS A 287 4.99 0.93 -17.72
C LYS A 287 4.64 0.65 -16.27
N TRP A 288 5.19 -0.43 -15.74
CA TRP A 288 5.14 -0.70 -14.32
C TRP A 288 6.28 0.01 -13.59
N ALA A 289 5.97 0.64 -12.47
CA ALA A 289 6.94 1.23 -11.55
C ALA A 289 6.73 0.65 -10.16
N ASP A 290 7.79 0.53 -9.35
CA ASP A 290 7.64 0.10 -7.97
C ASP A 290 6.90 1.14 -7.12
N THR A 291 6.14 0.68 -6.13
CA THR A 291 5.52 1.58 -5.15
C THR A 291 6.57 2.32 -4.33
N CYS A 292 6.38 3.63 -4.16
CA CYS A 292 7.25 4.51 -3.38
C CYS A 292 6.51 5.08 -2.16
N LEU A 293 7.20 5.93 -1.39
CA LEU A 293 6.61 6.61 -0.23
C LEU A 293 5.40 7.48 -0.56
N ASP A 294 5.34 8.04 -1.77
CA ASP A 294 4.18 8.84 -2.20
C ASP A 294 2.93 7.96 -2.33
N ASP A 295 3.09 6.69 -2.75
CA ASP A 295 1.99 5.72 -2.77
C ASP A 295 1.60 5.27 -1.35
N VAL A 296 2.59 5.14 -0.46
CA VAL A 296 2.35 4.84 0.96
C VAL A 296 1.53 5.95 1.63
N ALA A 297 1.77 7.21 1.23
CA ALA A 297 1.01 8.36 1.71
C ALA A 297 -0.46 8.37 1.28
N LEU A 298 -0.84 7.58 0.27
CA LEU A 298 -2.25 7.48 -0.13
C LEU A 298 -3.09 6.71 0.89
N PHE A 299 -2.49 6.01 1.87
CA PHE A 299 -3.19 5.21 2.87
C PHE A 299 -3.54 5.96 4.17
N PHE A 300 -3.10 7.21 4.35
CA PHE A 300 -3.30 7.97 5.60
C PHE A 300 -3.50 9.48 5.40
#